data_AF-A0A1Y1LLQ6-F1
#
_entry.id   AF-A0A1Y1LLQ6-F1
#
_cell.length_a   1.000
_cell.length_b   1.000
_cell.length_c   1.000
_cell.angle_alpha   90.00
_cell.angle_beta   90.00
_cell.angle_gamma   90.00
#
_symmetry.space_group_name_H-M   'P 1'
#
loop_
_entity.id
_entity.type
_entity.pdbx_description
1 polymer ?
#
loop_
_entity_poly.entity_id
_entity_poly.type
_entity_poly.pdbx_seq_one_letter_code
_entity_poly.pdbx_strand_id
1 'polypeptide(L)'
;MKLYSVLFRQHIGWHFKKNWRTQGKKVASDTGIAKILADRGIPLYQPRDILDPARVDLIDEVPDYIPQPVKFDNTHPNWHDRICHTYTDNDVLVEGLKQAKIITNTVEPHNGLPFSIELKKPSSKIDNNVRSIILNSHLFDAEQVKLPKRKDPERPAWNFPRDYGVSEKRVNKLIVTKLLLAIELLADQNLVKQRLAINDLPFWYPFEKAGELFQFQLTGDCLVTSSNPLPPISSETTENLELPVMDPVKYTVSLNVENIYDLKNLYPVESFIQKSCPHTVFVHYNKTDIRNLFEEPVTEDQFLGRSLLKAYTVAASYARQKFGDVKVLPQPVTVQCIHTDGQIFHFGVIQLNTLDTSIASKIKNLWYQTPRMQLFESCGYKRGRPMLEGYNSDVFTHLNAFYNNV
;
A
#
# COMPACT_ATOMS: atom_id res chain seq x y z
N MET A 1 11.03 -4.09 33.47
CA MET A 1 9.84 -4.95 33.26
C MET A 1 10.23 -5.99 32.23
N LYS A 2 10.24 -7.28 32.58
CA LYS A 2 10.83 -8.33 31.73
C LYS A 2 10.01 -8.51 30.45
N LEU A 3 10.63 -8.14 29.34
CA LEU A 3 10.20 -8.37 27.96
C LEU A 3 10.00 -9.88 27.73
N TYR A 4 8.89 -10.22 27.09
CA TYR A 4 8.39 -11.54 26.75
C TYR A 4 9.46 -12.62 26.54
N SER A 5 9.33 -13.77 27.23
CA SER A 5 9.96 -15.01 26.79
C SER A 5 9.17 -15.53 25.59
N VAL A 6 9.48 -15.03 24.40
CA VAL A 6 9.03 -15.63 23.15
C VAL A 6 9.63 -17.04 23.14
N LEU A 7 8.81 -18.05 23.42
CA LEU A 7 9.14 -19.44 23.15
C LEU A 7 9.24 -19.58 21.63
N PHE A 8 10.41 -19.28 21.08
CA PHE A 8 10.76 -19.71 19.73
C PHE A 8 10.62 -21.22 19.73
N ARG A 9 9.54 -21.72 19.13
CA ARG A 9 9.48 -23.10 18.71
C ARG A 9 10.67 -23.27 17.77
N GLN A 10 11.78 -23.80 18.29
CA GLN A 10 12.82 -24.36 17.45
C GLN A 10 12.12 -25.50 16.70
N HIS A 11 11.61 -25.21 15.52
CA HIS A 11 10.98 -26.20 14.68
C HIS A 11 12.13 -27.05 14.15
N ILE A 12 12.57 -28.02 14.97
CA ILE A 12 13.73 -28.87 14.68
C ILE A 12 13.57 -29.47 13.29
N GLY A 13 12.37 -29.88 12.87
CA GLY A 13 12.11 -30.38 11.52
C GLY A 13 12.34 -29.36 10.39
N TRP A 14 12.21 -28.06 10.65
CA TRP A 14 12.48 -27.01 9.66
C TRP A 14 13.98 -26.74 9.59
N HIS A 15 14.66 -26.66 10.73
CA HIS A 15 16.12 -26.59 10.79
C HIS A 15 16.77 -27.82 10.16
N PHE A 16 16.21 -29.02 10.39
CA PHE A 16 16.67 -30.26 9.78
C PHE A 16 16.43 -30.25 8.26
N LYS A 17 15.24 -29.85 7.78
CA LYS A 17 14.97 -29.70 6.34
C LYS A 17 15.85 -28.63 5.68
N LYS A 18 16.09 -27.51 6.35
CA LYS A 18 16.96 -26.43 5.87
C LYS A 18 18.41 -26.92 5.81
N ASN A 19 18.90 -27.54 6.88
CA ASN A 19 20.23 -28.15 6.90
C ASN A 19 20.35 -29.23 5.83
N TRP A 20 19.36 -30.10 5.64
CA TRP A 20 19.38 -31.10 4.57
C TRP A 20 19.45 -30.46 3.19
N ARG A 21 18.66 -29.40 2.93
CA ARG A 21 18.71 -28.64 1.67
C ARG A 21 20.06 -27.95 1.46
N THR A 22 20.64 -27.37 2.51
CA THR A 22 21.92 -26.67 2.43
C THR A 22 23.08 -27.66 2.27
N GLN A 23 23.08 -28.76 3.02
CA GLN A 23 24.12 -29.79 2.97
C GLN A 23 24.02 -30.63 1.69
N GLY A 24 22.81 -30.93 1.21
CA GLY A 24 22.61 -31.62 -0.07
C GLY A 24 23.02 -30.80 -1.30
N LYS A 25 23.17 -29.47 -1.16
CA LYS A 25 23.75 -28.59 -2.18
C LYS A 25 25.26 -28.40 -2.05
N LYS A 26 25.89 -28.90 -0.98
CA LYS A 26 27.34 -28.80 -0.86
C LYS A 26 27.98 -29.75 -1.86
N VAL A 27 28.73 -29.16 -2.78
CA VAL A 27 29.66 -29.92 -3.60
C VAL A 27 30.70 -30.51 -2.66
N ALA A 28 30.94 -31.82 -2.78
CA ALA A 28 31.98 -32.48 -2.01
C ALA A 28 33.32 -31.78 -2.27
N SER A 29 33.98 -31.30 -1.22
CA SER A 29 35.30 -30.70 -1.33
C SER A 29 36.29 -31.78 -1.77
N ASP A 30 37.18 -31.44 -2.71
CA ASP A 30 38.28 -32.34 -3.07
C ASP A 30 39.17 -32.57 -1.84
N THR A 31 39.14 -33.81 -1.34
CA THR A 31 39.90 -34.25 -0.17
C THR A 31 41.30 -34.73 -0.55
N GLY A 32 41.66 -34.72 -1.84
CA GLY A 32 42.93 -35.24 -2.34
C GLY A 32 43.05 -36.77 -2.30
N ILE A 33 42.04 -37.47 -1.79
CA ILE A 33 41.99 -38.93 -1.64
C ILE A 33 42.18 -39.63 -2.99
N ALA A 34 41.65 -39.05 -4.07
CA ALA A 34 41.80 -39.59 -5.42
C ALA A 34 43.27 -39.76 -5.83
N LYS A 35 44.15 -38.81 -5.45
CA LYS A 35 45.59 -38.88 -5.72
C LYS A 35 46.26 -39.98 -4.90
N ILE A 36 45.94 -40.08 -3.61
CA ILE A 36 46.50 -41.10 -2.70
C ILE A 36 46.13 -42.52 -3.14
N LEU A 37 44.91 -42.73 -3.65
CA LEU A 37 44.46 -44.03 -4.15
C LEU A 37 45.16 -44.41 -5.46
N ALA A 38 45.37 -43.44 -6.36
CA ALA A 38 46.13 -43.63 -7.59
C ALA A 38 47.59 -44.02 -7.31
N ASP A 39 48.24 -43.35 -6.34
CA ASP A 39 49.63 -43.65 -5.94
C ASP A 39 49.79 -45.06 -5.34
N ARG A 40 48.71 -45.64 -4.82
CA ARG A 40 48.67 -47.01 -4.28
C ARG A 40 48.26 -48.06 -5.31
N GLY A 41 48.13 -47.68 -6.58
CA GLY A 41 47.75 -48.59 -7.67
C GLY A 41 46.29 -49.05 -7.61
N ILE A 42 45.42 -48.35 -6.88
CA ILE A 42 43.99 -48.69 -6.79
C ILE A 42 43.27 -47.99 -7.95
N PRO A 43 42.52 -48.73 -8.80
CA PRO A 43 41.80 -48.14 -9.93
C PRO A 43 40.68 -47.22 -9.44
N LEU A 44 40.62 -46.00 -10.00
CA LEU A 44 39.64 -44.99 -9.66
C LEU A 44 38.65 -44.84 -10.82
N TYR A 45 37.38 -45.10 -10.54
CA TYR A 45 36.30 -45.01 -11.51
C TYR A 45 35.57 -43.68 -11.35
N GLN A 46 35.32 -42.99 -12.46
CA GLN A 46 34.43 -41.84 -12.46
C GLN A 46 32.98 -42.31 -12.37
N PRO A 47 32.06 -41.51 -11.80
CA PRO A 47 30.65 -41.88 -11.72
C PRO A 47 30.04 -42.28 -13.07
N ARG A 48 30.54 -41.71 -14.17
CA ARG A 48 30.12 -42.02 -15.55
C ARG A 48 30.55 -43.41 -16.03
N ASP A 49 31.55 -44.01 -15.40
CA ASP A 49 32.07 -45.35 -15.74
C ASP A 49 31.21 -46.47 -15.11
N ILE A 50 30.37 -46.12 -14.13
CA ILE A 50 29.54 -47.06 -13.34
C ILE A 50 28.04 -46.81 -13.58
N LEU A 51 27.63 -45.55 -13.71
CA LEU A 51 26.23 -45.20 -13.87
C LEU A 51 25.83 -45.34 -15.34
N ASP A 52 24.76 -46.07 -15.60
CA ASP A 52 24.09 -46.05 -16.89
C ASP A 52 23.72 -44.61 -17.25
N PRO A 53 23.88 -44.19 -18.53
CA PRO A 53 23.54 -42.84 -18.93
C PRO A 53 22.07 -42.59 -18.60
N ALA A 54 21.82 -41.54 -17.81
CA ALA A 54 20.46 -41.11 -17.52
C ALA A 54 19.72 -40.91 -18.85
N ARG A 55 18.51 -41.46 -18.95
CA ARG A 55 17.65 -41.26 -20.12
C ARG A 55 17.33 -39.76 -20.17
N VAL A 56 18.02 -39.04 -21.04
CA VAL A 56 17.73 -37.63 -21.29
C VAL A 56 16.50 -37.62 -22.18
N ASP A 57 15.34 -37.35 -21.60
CA ASP A 57 14.21 -36.92 -22.39
C ASP A 57 14.65 -35.60 -23.05
N LEU A 58 14.94 -35.66 -24.35
CA LEU A 58 15.18 -34.48 -25.16
C LEU A 58 13.86 -33.73 -25.18
N ILE A 59 13.70 -32.79 -24.25
CA ILE A 59 12.71 -31.75 -24.39
C ILE A 59 13.23 -30.92 -25.56
N ASP A 60 12.63 -31.13 -26.75
CA ASP A 60 12.88 -30.26 -27.89
C ASP A 60 12.64 -28.83 -27.41
N GLU A 61 13.71 -28.03 -27.32
CA GLU A 61 13.60 -26.60 -27.10
C GLU A 61 12.84 -26.04 -28.29
N VAL A 62 11.52 -25.85 -28.14
CA VAL A 62 10.70 -25.19 -29.15
C VAL A 62 11.27 -23.78 -29.28
N PRO A 63 11.99 -23.46 -30.36
CA PRO A 63 12.48 -22.11 -30.56
C PRO A 63 11.23 -21.25 -30.73
N ASP A 64 11.20 -20.08 -30.10
CA ASP A 64 10.29 -18.97 -30.44
C ASP A 64 9.00 -18.76 -29.62
N TYR A 65 8.61 -19.61 -28.65
CA TYR A 65 7.33 -19.37 -27.94
C TYR A 65 7.43 -18.91 -26.47
N ILE A 66 8.56 -19.11 -25.80
CA ILE A 66 8.75 -18.62 -24.43
C ILE A 66 10.06 -17.83 -24.40
N PRO A 67 10.02 -16.48 -24.36
CA PRO A 67 11.24 -15.71 -24.20
C PRO A 67 11.95 -16.17 -22.93
N GLN A 68 13.27 -16.43 -23.04
CA GLN A 68 14.06 -16.79 -21.87
C GLN A 68 13.88 -15.71 -20.78
N PRO A 69 13.71 -16.10 -19.52
CA PRO A 69 13.57 -15.11 -18.45
C PRO A 69 14.79 -14.20 -18.44
N VAL A 70 14.56 -12.91 -18.63
CA VAL A 70 15.62 -11.90 -18.58
C VAL A 70 16.28 -11.97 -17.21
N LYS A 71 17.61 -12.09 -17.19
CA LYS A 71 18.36 -12.14 -15.93
C LYS A 71 18.22 -10.81 -15.20
N PHE A 72 18.01 -10.86 -13.89
CA PHE A 72 17.97 -9.69 -12.99
C PHE A 72 19.38 -9.22 -12.63
N ASP A 73 20.21 -9.03 -13.65
CA ASP A 73 21.60 -8.61 -13.54
C ASP A 73 21.80 -7.32 -14.35
N ASN A 74 23.03 -6.82 -14.39
CA ASN A 74 23.47 -5.64 -15.12
C ASN A 74 23.23 -5.73 -16.65
N THR A 75 22.88 -6.92 -17.15
CA THR A 75 22.53 -7.17 -18.55
C THR A 75 21.05 -6.92 -18.85
N HIS A 76 20.24 -6.56 -17.85
CA HIS A 76 18.82 -6.28 -18.03
C HIS A 76 18.63 -4.99 -18.88
N PRO A 77 17.67 -4.95 -19.84
CA PRO A 77 17.47 -3.77 -20.70
C PRO A 77 17.22 -2.46 -19.95
N ASN A 78 16.49 -2.54 -18.83
CA ASN A 78 16.17 -1.40 -17.96
C ASN A 78 17.13 -1.27 -16.77
N TRP A 79 18.36 -1.79 -16.88
CA TRP A 79 19.37 -1.61 -15.84
C TRP A 79 19.90 -0.17 -15.83
N HIS A 80 20.03 0.38 -14.63
CA HIS A 80 20.64 1.68 -14.36
C HIS A 80 21.65 1.54 -13.21
N ASP A 81 22.79 2.21 -13.34
CA ASP A 81 23.83 2.20 -12.30
C ASP A 81 23.45 3.04 -11.07
N ARG A 82 22.60 4.07 -11.28
CA ARG A 82 22.05 4.88 -10.19
C ARG A 82 20.93 4.10 -9.52
N ILE A 83 20.96 4.03 -8.19
CA ILE A 83 19.91 3.40 -7.39
C ILE A 83 18.63 4.24 -7.42
N CYS A 84 17.49 3.59 -7.60
CA CYS A 84 16.16 4.16 -7.40
C CYS A 84 15.53 3.57 -6.13
N HIS A 85 14.96 4.44 -5.29
CA HIS A 85 14.16 4.06 -4.13
C HIS A 85 12.69 3.96 -4.53
N THR A 86 12.16 2.74 -4.59
CA THR A 86 10.77 2.50 -4.96
C THR A 86 9.87 2.28 -3.75
N TYR A 87 8.62 2.74 -3.85
CA TYR A 87 7.57 2.49 -2.86
C TYR A 87 6.32 2.00 -3.57
N THR A 88 5.85 0.81 -3.19
CA THR A 88 4.74 0.09 -3.81
C THR A 88 3.58 -0.11 -2.83
N ASP A 89 2.49 -0.70 -3.33
CA ASP A 89 1.27 -0.93 -2.55
C ASP A 89 1.44 -1.88 -1.37
N ASN A 90 2.44 -2.74 -1.35
CA ASN A 90 2.62 -3.69 -0.24
C ASN A 90 3.59 -3.18 0.82
N ASP A 91 4.30 -2.09 0.53
CA ASP A 91 5.36 -1.58 1.38
C ASP A 91 4.82 -0.73 2.53
N VAL A 92 5.58 -0.74 3.63
CA VAL A 92 5.27 0.00 4.85
C VAL A 92 6.51 0.74 5.30
N LEU A 93 6.35 2.02 5.67
CA LEU A 93 7.43 2.85 6.21
C LEU A 93 7.75 2.46 7.64
N VAL A 94 9.01 2.51 8.09
CA VAL A 94 9.34 2.17 9.49
C VAL A 94 8.74 3.20 10.45
N GLU A 95 9.02 4.48 10.24
CA GLU A 95 8.57 5.59 11.10
C GLU A 95 7.21 6.16 10.65
N GLY A 96 6.53 5.47 9.73
CA GLY A 96 5.19 5.80 9.29
C GLY A 96 5.02 7.25 8.81
N LEU A 97 4.11 7.98 9.46
CA LEU A 97 3.73 9.33 9.07
C LEU A 97 4.89 10.34 9.14
N LYS A 98 5.79 10.23 10.14
CA LYS A 98 6.93 11.15 10.26
C LYS A 98 7.85 11.02 9.04
N GLN A 99 8.11 9.78 8.64
CA GLN A 99 8.90 9.49 7.44
C GLN A 99 8.20 9.96 6.17
N ALA A 100 6.89 9.70 6.03
CA ALA A 100 6.13 10.17 4.88
C ALA A 100 6.16 11.71 4.73
N LYS A 101 6.04 12.46 5.84
CA LYS A 101 6.15 13.93 5.88
C LYS A 101 7.48 14.43 5.36
N ILE A 102 8.59 13.80 5.77
CA ILE A 102 9.94 14.19 5.32
C ILE A 102 10.14 13.89 3.83
N ILE A 103 9.74 12.69 3.38
CA ILE A 103 9.91 12.29 1.96
C ILE A 103 9.13 13.26 1.05
N THR A 104 7.90 13.61 1.42
CA THR A 104 7.00 14.45 0.60
C THR A 104 7.12 15.95 0.83
N ASN A 105 8.02 16.39 1.72
CA ASN A 105 8.15 17.78 2.17
C ASN A 105 6.80 18.37 2.62
N THR A 106 6.11 17.63 3.49
CA THR A 106 4.75 17.93 3.94
C THR A 106 4.73 18.18 5.45
N VAL A 107 3.99 19.21 5.88
CA VAL A 107 3.79 19.57 7.29
C VAL A 107 2.32 19.45 7.67
N GLU A 108 2.08 19.21 8.97
CA GLU A 108 0.74 19.19 9.55
C GLU A 108 0.59 20.44 10.44
N PRO A 109 -0.14 21.47 10.00
CA PRO A 109 -0.22 22.75 10.73
C PRO A 109 -0.94 22.62 12.08
N HIS A 110 -2.00 21.82 12.12
CA HIS A 110 -2.78 21.53 13.32
C HIS A 110 -3.44 20.15 13.18
N ASN A 111 -3.83 19.59 14.32
CA ASN A 111 -4.54 18.31 14.35
C ASN A 111 -5.99 18.50 13.90
N GLY A 112 -6.47 17.62 13.02
CA GLY A 112 -7.85 17.62 12.54
C GLY A 112 -7.98 18.00 11.06
N LEU A 113 -9.24 18.07 10.63
CA LEU A 113 -9.61 18.51 9.29
C LEU A 113 -9.71 20.03 9.22
N PRO A 114 -9.53 20.61 8.04
CA PRO A 114 -9.67 22.05 7.87
C PRO A 114 -11.11 22.50 8.11
N PHE A 115 -11.27 23.73 8.61
CA PHE A 115 -12.56 24.35 8.90
C PHE A 115 -13.49 24.49 7.68
N SER A 116 -12.96 24.37 6.46
CA SER A 116 -13.75 24.42 5.23
C SER A 116 -14.69 23.22 5.06
N ILE A 117 -14.46 22.12 5.77
CA ILE A 117 -15.27 20.90 5.63
C ILE A 117 -16.42 20.93 6.65
N GLU A 118 -17.62 21.26 6.19
CA GLU A 118 -18.82 21.26 7.02
C GLU A 118 -19.35 19.84 7.28
N LEU A 119 -19.31 19.42 8.53
CA LEU A 119 -19.85 18.12 8.96
C LEU A 119 -21.36 18.23 9.26
N LYS A 120 -22.19 17.71 8.36
CA LYS A 120 -23.65 17.66 8.52
C LYS A 120 -24.12 16.25 8.85
N LYS A 121 -24.66 16.07 10.06
CA LYS A 121 -25.15 14.76 10.51
C LYS A 121 -26.30 14.26 9.64
N PRO A 122 -26.27 12.99 9.20
CA PRO A 122 -27.33 12.41 8.38
C PRO A 122 -28.62 12.20 9.20
N SER A 123 -29.73 12.03 8.48
CA SER A 123 -31.00 11.62 9.09
C SER A 123 -30.97 10.17 9.57
N SER A 124 -31.83 9.83 10.54
CA SER A 124 -31.94 8.47 11.09
C SER A 124 -32.26 7.39 10.03
N LYS A 125 -32.98 7.75 8.96
CA LYS A 125 -33.28 6.83 7.84
C LYS A 125 -32.01 6.43 7.09
N ILE A 126 -31.09 7.37 6.90
CA ILE A 126 -29.82 7.12 6.22
C ILE A 126 -28.95 6.22 7.10
N ASP A 127 -28.90 6.45 8.41
CA ASP A 127 -28.16 5.58 9.33
C ASP A 127 -28.63 4.12 9.28
N ASN A 128 -29.94 3.89 9.16
CA ASN A 128 -30.46 2.54 8.98
C ASN A 128 -30.01 1.92 7.66
N ASN A 129 -29.98 2.70 6.58
CA ASN A 129 -29.46 2.24 5.29
C ASN A 129 -27.96 1.90 5.39
N VAL A 130 -27.16 2.73 6.08
CA VAL A 130 -25.73 2.47 6.30
C VAL A 130 -25.51 1.19 7.10
N ARG A 131 -26.31 0.95 8.16
CA ARG A 131 -26.27 -0.33 8.90
C ARG A 131 -26.56 -1.52 7.99
N SER A 132 -27.57 -1.41 7.12
CA SER A 132 -27.85 -2.44 6.11
C SER A 132 -26.70 -2.63 5.12
N ILE A 133 -26.04 -1.54 4.68
CA ILE A 133 -24.86 -1.60 3.81
C ILE A 133 -23.71 -2.35 4.47
N ILE A 134 -23.46 -2.11 5.77
CA ILE A 134 -22.44 -2.83 6.55
C ILE A 134 -22.74 -4.34 6.57
N LEU A 135 -23.96 -4.72 6.97
CA LEU A 135 -24.38 -6.12 7.01
C LEU A 135 -24.30 -6.79 5.62
N ASN A 136 -24.73 -6.09 4.58
CA ASN A 136 -24.70 -6.58 3.20
C ASN A 136 -23.28 -6.74 2.63
N SER A 137 -22.28 -6.06 3.19
CA SER A 137 -20.90 -6.11 2.67
C SER A 137 -20.03 -7.08 3.46
N HIS A 138 -20.32 -7.26 4.74
CA HIS A 138 -19.55 -8.14 5.63
C HIS A 138 -20.17 -9.53 5.82
N LEU A 139 -21.50 -9.66 5.82
CA LEU A 139 -22.18 -10.91 6.19
C LEU A 139 -23.03 -11.50 5.06
N PHE A 140 -23.85 -10.69 4.38
CA PHE A 140 -24.84 -11.21 3.42
C PHE A 140 -24.32 -11.33 1.99
N ASP A 141 -23.02 -11.18 1.78
CA ASP A 141 -22.40 -11.51 0.51
C ASP A 141 -22.24 -13.03 0.36
N ALA A 142 -22.45 -13.54 -0.84
CA ALA A 142 -22.42 -14.98 -1.12
C ALA A 142 -21.00 -15.56 -1.22
N GLU A 143 -19.94 -14.73 -1.24
CA GLU A 143 -18.56 -15.22 -1.29
C GLU A 143 -18.22 -16.03 -0.04
N GLN A 144 -17.70 -17.24 -0.25
CA GLN A 144 -17.26 -18.15 0.80
C GLN A 144 -15.84 -18.63 0.48
N VAL A 145 -14.85 -17.80 0.80
CA VAL A 145 -13.42 -18.13 0.67
C VAL A 145 -12.79 -18.40 2.03
N LYS A 146 -11.70 -19.16 2.04
CA LYS A 146 -10.92 -19.41 3.27
C LYS A 146 -10.26 -18.13 3.75
N LEU A 147 -10.79 -17.53 4.81
CA LEU A 147 -10.26 -16.31 5.42
C LEU A 147 -8.87 -16.56 6.01
N PRO A 148 -8.04 -15.52 6.21
CA PRO A 148 -6.70 -15.65 6.77
C PRO A 148 -6.67 -16.43 8.09
N LYS A 149 -5.55 -17.09 8.38
CA LYS A 149 -5.40 -17.79 9.67
C LYS A 149 -5.51 -16.78 10.80
N ARG A 150 -6.49 -16.99 11.69
CA ARG A 150 -6.55 -16.27 12.96
C ARG A 150 -5.29 -16.58 13.75
N LYS A 151 -4.52 -15.54 14.06
CA LYS A 151 -3.38 -15.59 14.98
C LYS A 151 -3.82 -14.94 16.29
N ASP A 152 -3.73 -15.68 17.39
CA ASP A 152 -4.01 -15.16 18.73
C ASP A 152 -2.68 -14.91 19.45
N PRO A 153 -2.34 -13.67 19.84
CA PRO A 153 -1.11 -13.36 20.56
C PRO A 153 -1.00 -14.10 21.90
N GLU A 154 -2.11 -14.38 22.59
CA GLU A 154 -2.12 -15.11 23.86
C GLU A 154 -1.93 -16.62 23.65
N ARG A 155 -2.30 -17.11 22.46
CA ARG A 155 -2.25 -18.54 22.10
C ARG A 155 -1.56 -18.76 20.75
N PRO A 156 -0.28 -18.38 20.59
CA PRO A 156 0.40 -18.41 19.29
C PRO A 156 0.59 -19.83 18.75
N ALA A 157 0.57 -20.84 19.62
CA ALA A 157 0.71 -22.25 19.25
C ALA A 157 -0.61 -22.92 18.84
N TRP A 158 -1.76 -22.29 19.10
CA TRP A 158 -3.05 -22.88 18.80
C TRP A 158 -3.39 -22.72 17.31
N ASN A 159 -3.63 -23.83 16.61
CA ASN A 159 -4.03 -23.81 15.21
C ASN A 159 -5.55 -23.74 15.12
N PHE A 160 -6.09 -22.51 15.01
CA PHE A 160 -7.52 -22.30 14.82
C PHE A 160 -7.99 -22.90 13.48
N PRO A 161 -9.22 -23.46 13.42
CA PRO A 161 -9.84 -23.81 12.15
C PRO A 161 -9.92 -22.56 11.26
N ARG A 162 -9.86 -22.76 9.93
CA ARG A 162 -9.98 -21.65 8.98
C ARG A 162 -11.45 -21.28 8.85
N ASP A 163 -11.77 -20.02 9.13
CA ASP A 163 -13.08 -19.46 8.87
C ASP A 163 -13.30 -19.29 7.37
N TYR A 164 -14.56 -19.40 6.95
CA TYR A 164 -15.00 -19.08 5.59
C TYR A 164 -15.84 -17.82 5.61
N GLY A 165 -15.68 -16.99 4.58
CA GLY A 165 -16.48 -15.78 4.44
C GLY A 165 -15.98 -14.93 3.28
N VAL A 166 -16.31 -13.65 3.35
CA VAL A 166 -16.00 -12.64 2.34
C VAL A 166 -14.55 -12.19 2.47
N SER A 167 -13.81 -12.12 1.36
CA SER A 167 -12.43 -11.66 1.35
C SER A 167 -12.32 -10.18 1.74
N GLU A 168 -11.21 -9.78 2.38
CA GLU A 168 -10.96 -8.38 2.79
C GLU A 168 -11.07 -7.41 1.61
N LYS A 169 -10.50 -7.78 0.45
CA LYS A 169 -10.59 -7.00 -0.80
C LYS A 169 -12.03 -6.78 -1.24
N ARG A 170 -12.85 -7.84 -1.20
CA ARG A 170 -14.26 -7.76 -1.62
C ARG A 170 -15.07 -6.93 -0.64
N VAL A 171 -14.86 -7.10 0.66
CA VAL A 171 -15.48 -6.28 1.70
C VAL A 171 -15.19 -4.80 1.46
N ASN A 172 -13.92 -4.44 1.27
CA ASN A 172 -13.46 -3.08 0.99
C ASN A 172 -14.15 -2.49 -0.26
N LYS A 173 -14.14 -3.25 -1.37
CA LYS A 173 -14.79 -2.81 -2.61
C LYS A 173 -16.30 -2.63 -2.44
N LEU A 174 -16.98 -3.56 -1.78
CA LEU A 174 -18.44 -3.51 -1.58
C LEU A 174 -18.85 -2.36 -0.66
N ILE A 175 -18.16 -2.18 0.46
CA ILE A 175 -18.52 -1.15 1.43
C ILE A 175 -18.29 0.25 0.84
N VAL A 176 -17.13 0.50 0.21
CA VAL A 176 -16.84 1.80 -0.42
C VAL A 176 -17.84 2.09 -1.54
N THR A 177 -18.08 1.13 -2.44
CA THR A 177 -19.02 1.32 -3.56
C THR A 177 -20.45 1.62 -3.07
N LYS A 178 -20.95 0.86 -2.09
CA LYS A 178 -22.32 1.05 -1.57
C LYS A 178 -22.46 2.33 -0.76
N LEU A 179 -21.43 2.72 0.01
CA LEU A 179 -21.43 3.99 0.74
C LEU A 179 -21.38 5.18 -0.22
N LEU A 180 -20.53 5.13 -1.25
CA LEU A 180 -20.50 6.14 -2.31
C LEU A 180 -21.85 6.28 -2.99
N LEU A 181 -22.47 5.15 -3.38
CA LEU A 181 -23.82 5.17 -3.97
C LEU A 181 -24.85 5.81 -3.03
N ALA A 182 -24.80 5.49 -1.72
CA ALA A 182 -25.68 6.10 -0.74
C ALA A 182 -25.47 7.62 -0.61
N ILE A 183 -24.24 8.09 -0.76
CA ILE A 183 -23.90 9.52 -0.75
C ILE A 183 -24.36 10.20 -2.03
N GLU A 184 -24.15 9.58 -3.19
CA GLU A 184 -24.61 10.10 -4.50
C GLU A 184 -26.14 10.27 -4.56
N LEU A 185 -26.89 9.39 -3.91
CA LEU A 185 -28.34 9.51 -3.78
C LEU A 185 -28.79 10.70 -2.90
N LEU A 186 -27.91 11.21 -2.05
CA LEU A 186 -28.17 12.35 -1.16
C LEU A 186 -27.61 13.67 -1.69
N ALA A 187 -26.57 13.61 -2.51
CA ALA A 187 -25.89 14.77 -3.06
C ALA A 187 -26.73 15.48 -4.13
N ASP A 188 -26.38 16.74 -4.42
CA ASP A 188 -27.05 17.49 -5.49
C ASP A 188 -26.78 16.86 -6.86
N GLN A 189 -27.82 16.80 -7.71
CA GLN A 189 -27.73 16.14 -9.02
C GLN A 189 -26.72 16.81 -9.94
N ASN A 190 -26.52 18.13 -9.83
CA ASN A 190 -25.52 18.82 -10.66
C ASN A 190 -24.10 18.44 -10.22
N LEU A 191 -23.89 18.28 -8.92
CA LEU A 191 -22.61 17.87 -8.36
C LEU A 191 -22.24 16.44 -8.79
N VAL A 192 -23.20 15.50 -8.69
CA VAL A 192 -23.00 14.10 -9.12
C VAL A 192 -22.67 14.03 -10.60
N LYS A 193 -23.35 14.83 -11.45
CA LYS A 193 -23.07 14.90 -12.89
C LYS A 193 -21.65 15.37 -13.22
N GLN A 194 -21.01 16.15 -12.34
CA GLN A 194 -19.63 16.63 -12.53
C GLN A 194 -18.57 15.64 -12.06
N ARG A 195 -18.98 14.50 -11.51
CA ARG A 195 -18.06 13.52 -10.92
C ARG A 195 -18.08 12.18 -11.64
N LEU A 196 -17.04 11.40 -11.40
CA LEU A 196 -16.89 10.04 -11.88
C LEU A 196 -16.10 9.24 -10.84
N ALA A 197 -16.59 8.06 -10.46
CA ALA A 197 -15.85 7.11 -9.64
C ALA A 197 -15.19 6.06 -10.55
N ILE A 198 -13.87 5.96 -10.49
CA ILE A 198 -13.08 5.01 -11.29
C ILE A 198 -12.30 4.11 -10.35
N ASN A 199 -12.35 2.80 -10.56
CA ASN A 199 -11.70 1.82 -9.69
C ASN A 199 -10.36 1.36 -10.23
N ASP A 200 -9.49 0.88 -9.33
CA ASP A 200 -8.30 0.10 -9.62
C ASP A 200 -7.30 0.85 -10.55
N LEU A 201 -6.99 2.10 -10.21
CA LEU A 201 -6.16 3.00 -11.04
C LEU A 201 -4.69 3.05 -10.59
N PRO A 202 -3.71 2.93 -11.52
CA PRO A 202 -2.29 3.07 -11.19
C PRO A 202 -1.81 4.53 -11.26
N PHE A 203 -1.00 4.94 -10.29
CA PHE A 203 -0.37 6.26 -10.18
C PHE A 203 1.13 6.12 -9.95
N TRP A 204 1.92 6.64 -10.89
CA TRP A 204 3.37 6.61 -10.78
C TRP A 204 3.94 8.02 -10.75
N TYR A 205 4.87 8.26 -9.83
CA TYR A 205 5.49 9.57 -9.68
C TYR A 205 6.99 9.43 -9.38
N PRO A 206 7.87 9.75 -10.34
CA PRO A 206 9.30 9.80 -10.13
C PRO A 206 9.75 11.21 -9.74
N PHE A 207 10.60 11.31 -8.73
CA PHE A 207 11.14 12.58 -8.24
C PHE A 207 12.53 12.40 -7.62
N GLU A 208 13.25 13.51 -7.41
CA GLU A 208 14.55 13.50 -6.77
C GLU A 208 14.51 14.27 -5.44
N LYS A 209 15.22 13.76 -4.44
CA LYS A 209 15.40 14.39 -3.14
C LYS A 209 16.84 14.23 -2.69
N ALA A 210 17.54 15.35 -2.43
CA ALA A 210 18.92 15.36 -1.94
C ALA A 210 19.90 14.50 -2.77
N GLY A 211 19.71 14.45 -4.09
CA GLY A 211 20.54 13.64 -5.02
C GLY A 211 20.14 12.17 -5.13
N GLU A 212 19.17 11.71 -4.34
CA GLU A 212 18.61 10.36 -4.40
C GLU A 212 17.35 10.35 -5.28
N LEU A 213 17.19 9.27 -6.04
CA LEU A 213 16.09 9.08 -6.98
C LEU A 213 14.99 8.25 -6.34
N PHE A 214 13.74 8.69 -6.48
CA PHE A 214 12.56 8.04 -5.95
C PHE A 214 11.57 7.74 -7.06
N GLN A 215 10.83 6.64 -6.92
CA GLN A 215 9.66 6.38 -7.73
C GLN A 215 8.57 5.73 -6.88
N PHE A 216 7.44 6.43 -6.77
CA PHE A 216 6.24 5.86 -6.19
C PHE A 216 5.44 5.13 -7.26
N GLN A 217 5.04 3.89 -6.97
CA GLN A 217 4.23 3.05 -7.84
C GLN A 217 3.02 2.56 -7.05
N LEU A 218 1.99 3.39 -6.99
CA LEU A 218 0.86 3.17 -6.11
C LEU A 218 -0.45 3.03 -6.87
N THR A 219 -1.40 2.30 -6.32
CA THR A 219 -2.78 2.25 -6.84
C THR A 219 -3.73 3.13 -6.04
N GLY A 220 -4.71 3.74 -6.70
CA GLY A 220 -5.91 4.28 -6.06
C GLY A 220 -7.04 3.29 -6.30
N ASP A 221 -7.50 2.63 -5.24
CA ASP A 221 -8.52 1.58 -5.34
C ASP A 221 -9.85 2.11 -5.89
N CYS A 222 -10.22 3.32 -5.49
CA CYS A 222 -11.28 4.09 -6.13
C CYS A 222 -10.91 5.58 -6.13
N LEU A 223 -10.91 6.22 -7.30
CA LEU A 223 -10.74 7.65 -7.44
C LEU A 223 -12.06 8.28 -7.83
N VAL A 224 -12.56 9.20 -7.02
CA VAL A 224 -13.59 10.15 -7.42
C VAL A 224 -12.89 11.32 -8.09
N THR A 225 -13.19 11.56 -9.36
CA THR A 225 -12.74 12.73 -10.10
C THR A 225 -13.86 13.77 -10.21
N SER A 226 -13.47 15.01 -10.53
CA SER A 226 -14.36 16.14 -10.72
C SER A 226 -13.99 16.94 -11.98
N SER A 227 -14.94 17.74 -12.46
CA SER A 227 -14.67 18.71 -13.53
C SER A 227 -13.79 19.87 -13.07
N ASN A 228 -14.04 20.37 -11.87
CA ASN A 228 -13.27 21.47 -11.27
C ASN A 228 -12.34 20.92 -10.19
N PRO A 229 -11.10 21.42 -10.07
CA PRO A 229 -10.21 21.06 -8.99
C PRO A 229 -10.75 21.59 -7.65
N LEU A 230 -10.43 20.89 -6.56
CA LEU A 230 -10.74 21.36 -5.21
C LEU A 230 -9.98 22.67 -4.92
N PRO A 231 -10.59 23.61 -4.18
CA PRO A 231 -9.96 24.86 -3.81
C PRO A 231 -8.77 24.62 -2.86
N PRO A 232 -7.83 25.57 -2.79
CA PRO A 232 -6.84 25.58 -1.73
C PRO A 232 -7.52 25.73 -0.36
N ILE A 233 -6.99 24.99 0.62
CA ILE A 233 -7.40 25.03 2.02
C ILE A 233 -6.82 26.26 2.71
N SER A 234 -5.53 26.50 2.51
CA SER A 234 -4.80 27.62 3.13
C SER A 234 -3.95 28.33 2.09
N SER A 235 -3.95 29.66 2.15
CA SER A 235 -3.09 30.55 1.39
C SER A 235 -1.86 31.01 2.20
N GLU A 236 -1.70 30.52 3.43
CA GLU A 236 -0.62 30.96 4.33
C GLU A 236 0.75 30.45 3.88
N THR A 237 1.77 31.25 4.15
CA THR A 237 3.17 30.90 3.89
C THR A 237 3.64 29.81 4.87
N THR A 238 4.14 28.70 4.31
CA THR A 238 4.58 27.52 5.08
C THR A 238 6.05 27.56 5.50
N GLU A 239 6.70 28.71 5.36
CA GLU A 239 8.14 28.88 5.62
C GLU A 239 8.48 28.58 7.09
N ASN A 240 7.62 29.02 8.01
CA ASN A 240 7.84 28.90 9.47
C ASN A 240 7.53 27.51 10.04
N LEU A 241 6.91 26.62 9.26
CA LEU A 241 6.53 25.29 9.75
C LEU A 241 7.69 24.32 9.58
N GLU A 242 8.09 23.64 10.64
CA GLU A 242 9.23 22.71 10.59
C GLU A 242 8.79 21.28 10.23
N LEU A 243 9.67 20.55 9.53
CA LEU A 243 9.49 19.12 9.29
C LEU A 243 9.83 18.34 10.57
N PRO A 244 9.20 17.16 10.79
CA PRO A 244 9.59 16.31 11.92
C PRO A 244 11.04 15.85 11.78
N VAL A 245 11.70 15.58 12.91
CA VAL A 245 13.06 15.04 12.97
C VAL A 245 13.02 13.50 13.02
N MET A 246 13.90 12.84 12.28
CA MET A 246 14.01 11.36 12.23
C MET A 246 15.39 10.83 12.68
N ASP A 247 16.30 11.70 13.11
CA ASP A 247 17.67 11.29 13.46
C ASP A 247 17.67 10.24 14.58
N PRO A 248 18.47 9.15 14.46
CA PRO A 248 19.52 8.91 13.45
C PRO A 248 19.05 8.12 12.21
N VAL A 249 17.75 7.85 12.07
CA VAL A 249 17.21 7.02 10.99
C VAL A 249 17.10 7.83 9.70
N LYS A 250 17.59 7.27 8.60
CA LYS A 250 17.49 7.90 7.28
C LYS A 250 16.08 7.74 6.70
N TYR A 251 15.57 8.78 6.04
CA TYR A 251 14.23 8.76 5.44
C TYR A 251 14.03 7.75 4.30
N THR A 252 15.10 7.17 3.76
CA THR A 252 15.04 6.07 2.77
C THR A 252 14.92 4.69 3.39
N VAL A 253 14.91 4.58 4.73
CA VAL A 253 14.74 3.29 5.41
C VAL A 253 13.45 2.61 4.93
N SER A 254 13.49 1.28 4.78
CA SER A 254 12.40 0.43 4.28
C SER A 254 11.87 0.71 2.86
N LEU A 255 12.45 1.63 2.10
CA LEU A 255 12.17 1.72 0.66
C LEU A 255 12.91 0.63 -0.10
N ASN A 256 12.30 0.12 -1.16
CA ASN A 256 12.94 -0.87 -2.02
C ASN A 256 14.09 -0.21 -2.78
N VAL A 257 15.22 -0.91 -2.87
CA VAL A 257 16.45 -0.45 -3.52
C VAL A 257 16.57 -1.19 -4.84
N GLU A 258 16.33 -0.50 -5.94
CA GLU A 258 16.25 -1.10 -7.27
C GLU A 258 17.20 -0.42 -8.25
N ASN A 259 17.91 -1.24 -9.03
CA ASN A 259 18.73 -0.80 -10.17
C ASN A 259 18.03 -1.05 -11.50
N ILE A 260 16.92 -1.79 -11.50
CA ILE A 260 16.13 -2.10 -12.68
C ILE A 260 14.81 -1.37 -12.54
N TYR A 261 14.64 -0.27 -13.25
CA TYR A 261 13.44 0.57 -13.14
C TYR A 261 13.15 1.32 -14.44
N ASP A 262 11.93 1.83 -14.57
CA ASP A 262 11.51 2.72 -15.66
C ASP A 262 10.87 3.97 -15.05
N LEU A 263 11.55 5.11 -15.20
CA LEU A 263 11.09 6.39 -14.66
C LEU A 263 9.95 6.94 -15.51
N LYS A 264 8.73 6.69 -15.07
CA LYS A 264 7.54 7.18 -15.74
C LYS A 264 6.61 7.87 -14.75
N ASN A 265 6.19 9.09 -15.12
CA ASN A 265 5.05 9.75 -14.49
C ASN A 265 3.76 9.22 -15.12
N LEU A 266 2.84 8.73 -14.30
CA LEU A 266 1.56 8.20 -14.75
C LEU A 266 0.45 8.75 -13.88
N TYR A 267 -0.39 9.61 -14.48
CA TYR A 267 -1.73 9.88 -14.00
C TYR A 267 -2.69 9.29 -15.05
N PRO A 268 -3.56 8.34 -14.67
CA PRO A 268 -4.24 7.46 -15.62
C PRO A 268 -5.45 8.12 -16.30
N VAL A 269 -5.90 9.29 -15.83
CA VAL A 269 -6.98 10.03 -16.46
C VAL A 269 -6.37 11.09 -17.36
N GLU A 270 -6.67 11.00 -18.66
CA GLU A 270 -6.11 11.93 -19.64
C GLU A 270 -6.61 13.36 -19.44
N SER A 271 -5.74 14.33 -19.73
CA SER A 271 -6.01 15.76 -19.49
C SER A 271 -7.16 16.33 -20.32
N PHE A 272 -7.45 15.74 -21.49
CA PHE A 272 -8.57 16.17 -22.35
C PHE A 272 -9.94 15.73 -21.82
N ILE A 273 -9.99 14.80 -20.86
CA ILE A 273 -11.25 14.36 -20.25
C ILE A 273 -11.74 15.47 -19.32
N GLN A 274 -12.99 15.91 -19.52
CA GLN A 274 -13.57 17.03 -18.75
C GLN A 274 -13.60 16.79 -17.23
N LYS A 275 -13.61 15.53 -16.78
CA LYS A 275 -13.62 15.12 -15.37
C LYS A 275 -12.27 14.52 -14.97
N SER A 276 -11.19 15.21 -15.29
CA SER A 276 -9.81 14.72 -15.05
C SER A 276 -9.24 15.13 -13.69
N CYS A 277 -9.85 16.09 -12.97
CA CYS A 277 -9.30 16.56 -11.71
C CYS A 277 -9.52 15.51 -10.60
N PRO A 278 -8.48 15.10 -9.85
CA PRO A 278 -8.67 14.22 -8.71
C PRO A 278 -9.40 14.97 -7.59
N HIS A 279 -10.45 14.38 -7.05
CA HIS A 279 -11.21 14.96 -5.93
C HIS A 279 -10.94 14.19 -4.65
N THR A 280 -11.29 12.90 -4.62
CA THR A 280 -11.09 12.03 -3.45
C THR A 280 -10.56 10.67 -3.88
N VAL A 281 -9.42 10.25 -3.32
CA VAL A 281 -8.89 8.89 -3.48
C VAL A 281 -9.28 8.02 -2.29
N PHE A 282 -9.87 6.86 -2.56
CA PHE A 282 -10.07 5.79 -1.62
C PHE A 282 -8.91 4.81 -1.73
N VAL A 283 -8.33 4.49 -0.58
CA VAL A 283 -7.25 3.54 -0.43
C VAL A 283 -7.75 2.40 0.43
N HIS A 284 -7.59 1.17 -0.05
CA HIS A 284 -7.92 -0.02 0.70
C HIS A 284 -6.69 -0.52 1.47
N TYR A 285 -6.95 -0.98 2.68
CA TYR A 285 -6.00 -1.65 3.53
C TYR A 285 -6.43 -3.10 3.72
N ASN A 286 -5.60 -4.03 3.24
CA ASN A 286 -5.78 -5.46 3.47
C ASN A 286 -4.62 -5.95 4.34
N LYS A 287 -4.95 -6.49 5.52
CA LYS A 287 -3.97 -7.00 6.51
C LYS A 287 -3.18 -8.18 5.96
N THR A 288 -3.75 -8.87 4.96
CA THR A 288 -3.09 -10.01 4.33
C THR A 288 -1.95 -9.63 3.41
N ASP A 289 -2.10 -8.51 2.72
CA ASP A 289 -1.25 -8.11 1.59
C ASP A 289 -0.18 -7.12 2.06
N ILE A 290 -0.58 -6.21 2.94
CA ILE A 290 0.29 -5.18 3.49
C ILE A 290 0.88 -5.72 4.78
N ARG A 291 2.19 -5.99 4.78
CA ARG A 291 2.88 -6.53 5.95
C ARG A 291 4.23 -5.86 6.13
N ASN A 292 4.57 -5.64 7.38
CA ASN A 292 5.95 -5.32 7.72
C ASN A 292 6.87 -6.48 7.32
N LEU A 293 8.11 -6.16 6.96
CA LEU A 293 9.15 -7.13 6.59
C LEU A 293 9.34 -8.23 7.65
N PHE A 294 9.09 -7.89 8.92
CA PHE A 294 9.23 -8.78 10.07
C PHE A 294 7.91 -9.47 10.49
N GLU A 295 6.89 -9.46 9.63
CA GLU A 295 5.55 -10.00 9.89
C GLU A 295 4.82 -9.37 11.11
N GLU A 296 5.28 -8.21 11.57
CA GLU A 296 4.63 -7.44 12.63
C GLU A 296 3.36 -6.74 12.13
N PRO A 297 2.35 -6.57 13.00
CA PRO A 297 1.15 -5.82 12.64
C PRO A 297 1.52 -4.38 12.29
N VAL A 298 0.86 -3.82 11.27
CA VAL A 298 1.07 -2.44 10.85
C VAL A 298 0.60 -1.49 11.96
N THR A 299 1.47 -0.58 12.36
CA THR A 299 1.19 0.39 13.43
C THR A 299 0.23 1.48 12.95
N GLU A 300 -0.21 2.34 13.88
CA GLU A 300 -1.05 3.48 13.53
C GLU A 300 -0.35 4.47 12.60
N ASP A 301 0.83 4.93 12.99
CA ASP A 301 1.61 5.87 12.20
C ASP A 301 1.95 5.34 10.82
N GLN A 302 2.19 4.03 10.68
CA GLN A 302 2.46 3.38 9.40
C GLN A 302 1.28 3.48 8.43
N PHE A 303 0.08 3.22 8.93
CA PHE A 303 -1.15 3.35 8.14
C PHE A 303 -1.42 4.81 7.74
N LEU A 304 -1.18 5.76 8.64
CA LEU A 304 -1.34 7.19 8.36
C LEU A 304 -0.30 7.67 7.34
N GLY A 305 0.95 7.22 7.45
CA GLY A 305 2.01 7.51 6.49
C GLY A 305 1.67 7.00 5.09
N ARG A 306 1.08 5.80 5.00
CA ARG A 306 0.56 5.26 3.74
C ARG A 306 -0.54 6.14 3.14
N SER A 307 -1.49 6.64 3.95
CA SER A 307 -2.52 7.57 3.48
C SER A 307 -1.90 8.81 2.83
N LEU A 308 -0.90 9.40 3.48
CA LEU A 308 -0.19 10.58 2.97
C LEU A 308 0.55 10.28 1.66
N LEU A 309 1.32 9.18 1.59
CA LEU A 309 2.06 8.83 0.37
C LEU A 309 1.12 8.58 -0.82
N LYS A 310 -0.01 7.93 -0.59
CA LYS A 310 -1.04 7.69 -1.60
C LYS A 310 -1.63 9.01 -2.11
N ALA A 311 -2.08 9.86 -1.20
CA ALA A 311 -2.64 11.17 -1.53
C ALA A 311 -1.63 12.04 -2.29
N TYR A 312 -0.39 12.07 -1.80
CA TYR A 312 0.71 12.79 -2.44
C TYR A 312 0.98 12.28 -3.85
N THR A 313 1.04 10.97 -4.06
CA THR A 313 1.32 10.38 -5.38
C THR A 313 0.23 10.74 -6.39
N VAL A 314 -1.04 10.71 -5.98
CA VAL A 314 -2.16 11.15 -6.84
C VAL A 314 -2.05 12.64 -7.16
N ALA A 315 -1.83 13.49 -6.14
CA ALA A 315 -1.72 14.92 -6.32
C ALA A 315 -0.52 15.31 -7.20
N ALA A 316 0.65 14.69 -6.98
CA ALA A 316 1.89 15.00 -7.66
C ALA A 316 1.92 14.49 -9.11
N SER A 317 1.39 13.28 -9.37
CA SER A 317 1.27 12.77 -10.74
C SER A 317 0.31 13.63 -11.58
N TYR A 318 -0.82 14.06 -10.99
CA TYR A 318 -1.75 15.00 -11.63
C TYR A 318 -1.12 16.39 -11.83
N ALA A 319 -0.45 16.93 -10.81
CA ALA A 319 0.21 18.22 -10.90
C ALA A 319 1.27 18.25 -12.01
N ARG A 320 2.08 17.20 -12.13
CA ARG A 320 3.08 17.07 -13.20
C ARG A 320 2.44 16.91 -14.58
N GLN A 321 1.31 16.20 -14.69
CA GLN A 321 0.55 16.11 -15.95
C GLN A 321 -0.03 17.48 -16.35
N LYS A 322 -0.52 18.27 -15.37
CA LYS A 322 -1.19 19.56 -15.62
C LYS A 322 -0.21 20.72 -15.87
N PHE A 323 0.86 20.81 -15.09
CA PHE A 323 1.77 21.96 -15.11
C PHE A 323 3.15 21.63 -15.71
N GLY A 324 3.42 20.37 -16.03
CA GLY A 324 4.73 19.92 -16.48
C GLY A 324 5.73 19.80 -15.32
N ASP A 325 7.01 19.88 -15.65
CA ASP A 325 8.11 19.71 -14.70
C ASP A 325 8.46 21.02 -13.99
N VAL A 326 7.58 21.45 -13.08
CA VAL A 326 7.75 22.68 -12.28
C VAL A 326 8.10 22.36 -10.83
N LYS A 327 8.99 23.15 -10.22
CA LYS A 327 9.34 23.01 -8.80
C LYS A 327 8.25 23.59 -7.90
N VAL A 328 7.91 24.85 -8.09
CA VAL A 328 6.84 25.54 -7.37
C VAL A 328 5.60 25.54 -8.25
N LEU A 329 4.46 25.15 -7.69
CA LEU A 329 3.23 25.05 -8.46
C LEU A 329 2.62 26.46 -8.67
N PRO A 330 2.18 26.80 -9.90
CA PRO A 330 1.48 28.07 -10.14
C PRO A 330 0.18 28.19 -9.34
N GLN A 331 -0.50 27.06 -9.16
CA GLN A 331 -1.70 26.93 -8.34
C GLN A 331 -1.59 25.63 -7.53
N PRO A 332 -1.94 25.66 -6.23
CA PRO A 332 -1.90 24.47 -5.40
C PRO A 332 -2.90 23.42 -5.88
N VAL A 333 -2.57 22.15 -5.67
CA VAL A 333 -3.44 21.01 -5.98
C VAL A 333 -3.91 20.39 -4.68
N THR A 334 -5.23 20.44 -4.43
CA THR A 334 -5.84 19.82 -3.26
C THR A 334 -6.44 18.46 -3.63
N VAL A 335 -6.12 17.42 -2.86
CA VAL A 335 -6.69 16.06 -3.02
C VAL A 335 -7.11 15.53 -1.66
N GLN A 336 -8.32 14.97 -1.58
CA GLN A 336 -8.79 14.27 -0.39
C GLN A 336 -8.41 12.79 -0.46
N CYS A 337 -8.20 12.18 0.70
CA CYS A 337 -7.84 10.78 0.84
C CYS A 337 -8.69 10.13 1.93
N ILE A 338 -9.23 8.95 1.63
CA ILE A 338 -9.95 8.10 2.57
C ILE A 338 -9.28 6.74 2.57
N HIS A 339 -8.70 6.35 3.70
CA HIS A 339 -8.03 5.06 3.84
C HIS A 339 -8.84 4.14 4.75
N THR A 340 -9.17 2.94 4.29
CA THR A 340 -10.08 2.03 5.00
C THR A 340 -9.71 0.56 4.90
N ASP A 341 -9.97 -0.19 5.97
CA ASP A 341 -9.95 -1.67 5.98
C ASP A 341 -11.36 -2.27 5.97
N GLY A 342 -12.37 -1.43 5.68
CA GLY A 342 -13.78 -1.79 5.59
C GLY A 342 -14.51 -1.75 6.93
N GLN A 343 -13.78 -1.53 8.03
CA GLN A 343 -14.30 -1.28 9.36
C GLN A 343 -13.80 0.05 9.92
N ILE A 344 -12.52 0.35 9.76
CA ILE A 344 -11.86 1.58 10.19
C ILE A 344 -11.70 2.49 8.97
N PHE A 345 -11.89 3.80 9.18
CA PHE A 345 -11.76 4.84 8.20
C PHE A 345 -10.82 5.92 8.73
N HIS A 346 -9.99 6.44 7.84
CA HIS A 346 -9.12 7.58 8.08
C HIS A 346 -9.35 8.61 6.99
N PHE A 347 -9.49 9.86 7.39
CA PHE A 347 -9.77 10.97 6.49
C PHE A 347 -8.56 11.90 6.49
N GLY A 348 -8.05 12.20 5.30
CA GLY A 348 -6.93 13.11 5.11
C GLY A 348 -7.13 14.03 3.92
N VAL A 349 -6.53 15.21 3.95
CA VAL A 349 -6.55 16.16 2.84
C VAL A 349 -5.15 16.69 2.66
N ILE A 350 -4.61 16.53 1.44
CA ILE A 350 -3.34 17.10 1.05
C ILE A 350 -3.57 18.35 0.20
N GLN A 351 -2.85 19.42 0.50
CA GLN A 351 -2.68 20.54 -0.41
C GLN A 351 -1.21 20.57 -0.85
N LEU A 352 -1.00 20.27 -2.12
CA LEU A 352 0.29 20.27 -2.77
C LEU A 352 0.60 21.69 -3.26
N ASN A 353 1.60 22.32 -2.64
CA ASN A 353 2.07 23.66 -2.97
C ASN A 353 3.33 23.63 -3.84
N THR A 354 4.13 22.56 -3.72
CA THR A 354 5.40 22.41 -4.43
C THR A 354 5.72 20.94 -4.71
N LEU A 355 6.37 20.69 -5.84
CA LEU A 355 7.01 19.42 -6.18
C LEU A 355 8.47 19.38 -5.71
N ASP A 356 9.01 20.50 -5.21
CA ASP A 356 10.35 20.55 -4.64
C ASP A 356 10.36 19.88 -3.26
N THR A 357 10.95 18.69 -3.22
CA THR A 357 11.12 17.91 -1.99
C THR A 357 12.45 18.20 -1.29
N SER A 358 13.25 19.16 -1.78
CA SER A 358 14.52 19.52 -1.15
C SER A 358 14.32 20.06 0.27
N ILE A 359 15.26 19.72 1.16
CA ILE A 359 15.23 20.17 2.57
C ILE A 359 15.36 21.70 2.66
N ALA A 360 16.02 22.32 1.67
CA ALA A 360 16.19 23.77 1.58
C ALA A 360 14.96 24.51 1.04
N SER A 361 13.91 23.80 0.61
CA SER A 361 12.69 24.44 0.10
C SER A 361 12.00 25.23 1.21
N LYS A 362 11.75 26.51 0.93
CA LYS A 362 10.96 27.38 1.82
C LYS A 362 9.49 27.01 1.83
N ILE A 363 8.98 26.55 0.69
CA ILE A 363 7.59 26.16 0.51
C ILE A 363 7.44 24.69 0.86
N LYS A 364 6.47 24.39 1.71
CA LYS A 364 6.10 23.04 2.13
C LYS A 364 4.65 22.74 1.75
N ASN A 365 4.38 21.45 1.56
CA ASN A 365 3.04 20.93 1.33
C ASN A 365 2.28 20.82 2.65
N LEU A 366 0.95 20.82 2.61
CA LEU A 366 0.10 20.77 3.80
C LEU A 366 -0.66 19.44 3.86
N TRP A 367 -0.73 18.86 5.06
CA TRP A 367 -1.53 17.68 5.36
C TRP A 367 -2.41 17.92 6.56
N TYR A 368 -3.71 17.65 6.38
CA TYR A 368 -4.72 17.67 7.44
C TYR A 368 -5.32 16.28 7.55
N GLN A 369 -5.64 15.84 8.76
CA GLN A 369 -6.15 14.49 8.96
C GLN A 369 -6.94 14.32 10.25
N THR A 370 -7.83 13.33 10.26
CA THR A 370 -8.47 12.82 11.48
C THR A 370 -7.62 11.71 12.11
N PRO A 371 -7.84 11.38 13.39
CA PRO A 371 -7.49 10.06 13.89
C PRO A 371 -8.28 8.97 13.15
N ARG A 372 -7.90 7.71 13.36
CA ARG A 372 -8.67 6.55 12.87
C ARG A 372 -10.07 6.55 13.51
N MET A 373 -11.09 6.41 12.68
CA MET A 373 -12.48 6.34 13.09
C MET A 373 -13.04 4.96 12.78
N GLN A 374 -13.62 4.30 13.76
CA GLN A 374 -14.25 3.00 13.57
C GLN A 374 -15.71 3.20 13.14
N LEU A 375 -16.13 2.58 12.02
CA LEU A 375 -17.51 2.63 11.51
C LEU A 375 -18.44 1.75 12.36
N PHE A 376 -17.93 0.63 12.86
CA PHE A 376 -18.64 -0.28 13.77
C PHE A 376 -17.66 -1.12 14.61
N GLU A 377 -18.06 -1.51 15.81
CA GLU A 377 -17.22 -2.29 16.74
C GLU A 377 -17.11 -3.77 16.33
N SER A 378 -18.26 -4.40 16.08
CA SER A 378 -18.30 -5.80 15.65
C SER A 378 -19.43 -6.04 14.67
N CYS A 379 -19.18 -6.88 13.65
CA CYS A 379 -20.15 -7.33 12.67
C CYS A 379 -19.96 -8.83 12.46
N GLY A 380 -20.98 -9.63 12.79
CA GLY A 380 -20.83 -11.09 12.83
C GLY A 380 -22.12 -11.82 13.17
N TYR A 381 -22.11 -13.14 13.07
CA TYR A 381 -23.18 -13.96 13.61
C TYR A 381 -22.96 -14.22 15.10
N LYS A 382 -23.86 -13.71 15.96
CA LYS A 382 -23.89 -14.08 17.38
C LYS A 382 -25.11 -14.97 17.62
N ARG A 383 -24.86 -16.20 18.10
CA ARG A 383 -25.91 -17.23 18.31
C ARG A 383 -26.79 -17.44 17.06
N GLY A 384 -26.16 -17.49 15.88
CA GLY A 384 -26.84 -17.71 14.60
C GLY A 384 -27.65 -16.53 14.06
N ARG A 385 -27.59 -15.35 14.70
CA ARG A 385 -28.25 -14.13 14.22
C ARG A 385 -27.22 -13.10 13.75
N PRO A 386 -27.43 -12.44 12.61
CA PRO A 386 -26.56 -11.36 12.16
C PRO A 386 -26.66 -10.20 13.15
N MET A 387 -25.52 -9.72 13.61
CA MET A 387 -25.44 -8.71 14.65
C MET A 387 -24.39 -7.67 14.29
N LEU A 388 -24.78 -6.40 14.44
CA LEU A 388 -23.93 -5.24 14.25
C LEU A 388 -23.92 -4.45 15.57
N GLU A 389 -22.75 -4.23 16.14
CA GLU A 389 -22.55 -3.47 17.38
C GLU A 389 -21.68 -2.24 17.15
N GLY A 390 -21.89 -1.21 17.97
CA GLY A 390 -21.03 -0.02 18.00
C GLY A 390 -21.01 0.80 16.71
N TYR A 391 -22.11 0.84 15.95
CA TYR A 391 -22.19 1.67 14.74
C TYR A 391 -21.98 3.16 15.06
N ASN A 392 -21.07 3.78 14.33
CA ASN A 392 -20.72 5.18 14.44
C ASN A 392 -21.14 5.96 13.17
N SER A 393 -22.15 6.83 13.29
CA SER A 393 -22.65 7.65 12.18
C SER A 393 -21.72 8.80 11.80
N ASP A 394 -20.75 9.15 12.65
CA ASP A 394 -19.80 10.23 12.35
C ASP A 394 -18.92 9.88 11.15
N VAL A 395 -18.58 8.59 10.94
CA VAL A 395 -17.81 8.15 9.75
C VAL A 395 -18.57 8.48 8.46
N PHE A 396 -19.87 8.20 8.41
CA PHE A 396 -20.69 8.53 7.24
C PHE A 396 -20.81 10.05 7.05
N THR A 397 -20.87 10.80 8.15
CA THR A 397 -20.90 12.26 8.13
C THR A 397 -19.65 12.84 7.46
N HIS A 398 -18.47 12.31 7.80
CA HIS A 398 -17.20 12.69 7.17
C HIS A 398 -17.16 12.30 5.69
N LEU A 399 -17.56 11.08 5.34
CA LEU A 399 -17.65 10.64 3.94
C LEU A 399 -18.55 11.56 3.10
N ASN A 400 -19.72 11.91 3.64
CA ASN A 400 -20.68 12.78 2.98
C ASN A 400 -20.14 14.22 2.85
N ALA A 401 -19.43 14.73 3.85
CA ALA A 401 -18.81 16.06 3.79
C ALA A 401 -17.66 16.11 2.78
N PHE A 402 -16.81 15.08 2.76
CA PHE A 402 -15.71 14.93 1.79
C PHE A 402 -16.25 14.94 0.38
N TYR A 403 -17.24 14.07 0.10
CA TYR A 403 -17.92 14.07 -1.19
C TYR A 403 -18.47 15.47 -1.47
N ASN A 404 -19.33 16.06 -0.65
CA ASN A 404 -19.98 17.34 -1.00
C ASN A 404 -19.06 18.57 -1.01
N ASN A 405 -17.77 18.44 -0.68
CA ASN A 405 -16.81 19.54 -0.77
C ASN A 405 -16.58 19.97 -2.22
N VAL A 406 -16.62 21.28 -2.48
CA VAL A 406 -16.51 21.91 -3.81
C VAL A 406 -15.39 22.92 -3.82
#